data_AF-A0A1H8YJX9-F1
#
_entry.id   AF-A0A1H8YJX9-F1
#
_cell.length_a   1.000
_cell.length_b   1.000
_cell.length_c   1.000
_cell.angle_alpha   90.00
_cell.angle_beta   90.00
_cell.angle_gamma   90.00
#
_symmetry.space_group_name_H-M   'P 1'
#
loop_
_entity.id
_entity.type
_entity.pdbx_description
1 polymer ?
#
loop_
_entity_poly.entity_id
_entity_poly.type
_entity_poly.pdbx_seq_one_letter_code
_entity_poly.pdbx_strand_id
1 'polypeptide(L)' 'MNTQGLTFDQIQALPAMVDLITAARALGIGRSKAYELAKGEEFPCRVIKTGGTYRVATADLMSVLGITPPNKTE' A
#
# COMPACT_ATOMS: atom_id res chain seq x y z
N MET A 1 -7.25 8.99 -16.48
CA MET A 1 -5.81 8.71 -16.21
C MET A 1 -5.70 7.23 -15.85
N ASN A 2 -4.96 6.44 -16.63
CA ASN A 2 -4.85 4.98 -16.48
C ASN A 2 -4.21 4.63 -15.14
N THR A 3 -5.00 4.04 -14.25
CA THR A 3 -4.54 3.57 -12.92
C THR A 3 -4.25 2.08 -13.05
N GLN A 4 -3.16 1.73 -13.76
CA GLN A 4 -2.68 0.36 -13.76
C GLN A 4 -1.95 0.12 -12.43
N GLY A 5 -2.35 -0.93 -11.71
CA GLY A 5 -1.73 -1.33 -10.44
C GLY A 5 -0.25 -1.70 -10.63
N LEU A 6 0.51 -1.62 -9.53
CA LEU A 6 1.91 -2.06 -9.50
C LEU A 6 1.99 -3.59 -9.69
N THR A 7 3.04 -4.06 -10.34
CA THR A 7 3.30 -5.50 -10.48
C THR A 7 3.95 -6.07 -9.23
N PHE A 8 3.86 -7.40 -9.03
CA PHE A 8 4.43 -8.08 -7.86
C PHE A 8 5.92 -7.77 -7.64
N ASP A 9 6.72 -7.79 -8.71
CA ASP A 9 8.16 -7.47 -8.67
C ASP A 9 8.41 -6.06 -8.14
N GLN A 10 7.61 -5.09 -8.58
CA GLN A 10 7.69 -3.72 -8.10
C GLN A 10 7.31 -3.60 -6.63
N ILE A 11 6.36 -4.40 -6.14
CA ILE A 11 5.97 -4.42 -4.72
C ILE A 11 7.10 -5.00 -3.85
N GLN A 12 7.81 -6.03 -4.32
CA GLN A 12 8.93 -6.64 -3.60
C GLN A 12 10.16 -5.73 -3.51
N ALA A 13 10.36 -4.85 -4.49
CA ALA A 13 11.44 -3.86 -4.50
C ALA A 13 11.17 -2.60 -3.64
N LEU A 14 9.98 -2.48 -3.03
CA LEU A 14 9.63 -1.28 -2.26
C LEU A 14 10.43 -1.18 -0.95
N PRO A 15 10.78 0.04 -0.51
CA PRO A 15 11.28 0.27 0.84
C PRO A 15 10.25 -0.20 1.87
N ALA A 16 10.68 -0.47 3.10
CA ALA A 16 9.85 -1.02 4.18
C ALA A 16 8.56 -0.22 4.46
N MET A 17 8.53 1.07 4.08
CA MET A 17 7.34 1.90 4.09
C MET A 17 7.20 2.68 2.78
N VAL A 18 5.96 2.74 2.27
CA VAL A 18 5.59 3.53 1.09
C VAL A 18 4.64 4.67 1.46
N ASP A 19 4.47 5.62 0.56
CA ASP A 19 3.48 6.69 0.74
C ASP A 19 2.05 6.17 0.50
N LEU A 20 1.06 6.85 1.09
CA LEU A 20 -0.36 6.52 0.94
C LEU A 20 -0.83 6.42 -0.53
N ILE A 21 -0.34 7.29 -1.41
CA ILE A 21 -0.71 7.28 -2.82
C ILE A 21 -0.14 6.06 -3.54
N THR A 22 1.11 5.68 -3.26
CA THR A 22 1.69 4.44 -3.76
C THR A 22 0.88 3.23 -3.28
N ALA A 23 0.52 3.19 -2.00
CA ALA A 23 -0.32 2.13 -1.45
C ALA A 23 -1.72 2.08 -2.09
N ALA A 24 -2.36 3.24 -2.25
CA ALA A 24 -3.65 3.36 -2.89
C ALA A 24 -3.62 2.90 -4.34
N ARG A 25 -2.57 3.23 -5.09
CA ARG A 25 -2.39 2.76 -6.46
C ARG A 25 -2.24 1.25 -6.54
N ALA A 26 -1.49 0.64 -5.62
CA ALA A 26 -1.38 -0.82 -5.55
C ALA A 26 -2.76 -1.49 -5.32
N LEU A 27 -3.63 -0.83 -4.55
CA LEU A 27 -4.99 -1.29 -4.26
C LEU A 27 -6.04 -0.85 -5.30
N GLY A 28 -5.66 -0.11 -6.35
CA GLY A 28 -6.61 0.44 -7.33
C GLY A 28 -7.51 1.57 -6.79
N ILE A 29 -7.13 2.19 -5.67
CA ILE A 29 -7.87 3.27 -5.01
C ILE A 29 -7.39 4.63 -5.56
N GLY A 30 -8.34 5.50 -5.94
CA GLY A 30 -8.03 6.86 -6.38
C GLY A 30 -7.53 7.76 -5.24
N ARG A 31 -6.69 8.76 -5.55
CA ARG A 31 -6.05 9.64 -4.54
C ARG A 31 -7.01 10.21 -3.51
N SER A 32 -8.17 10.69 -3.97
CA SER A 32 -9.12 11.39 -3.09
C SER A 32 -9.72 10.42 -2.10
N LYS A 33 -10.14 9.24 -2.57
CA LYS A 33 -10.69 8.19 -1.72
C LYS A 33 -9.65 7.64 -0.75
N ALA A 34 -8.39 7.53 -1.18
CA ALA A 34 -7.29 7.13 -0.31
C ALA A 34 -7.11 8.10 0.87
N TYR A 35 -7.12 9.40 0.63
CA TYR A 35 -7.02 10.40 1.70
C TYR A 35 -8.24 10.39 2.63
N GLU A 36 -9.45 10.19 2.10
CA GLU A 36 -10.66 10.04 2.93
C GLU A 36 -10.53 8.83 3.87
N LEU A 37 -10.19 7.67 3.32
CA LEU A 37 -10.01 6.43 4.08
C LEU A 37 -8.86 6.55 5.09
N ALA A 38 -7.74 7.17 4.72
CA ALA A 38 -6.62 7.38 5.63
C ALA A 38 -6.95 8.36 6.77
N LYS A 39 -7.81 9.36 6.51
CA LYS A 39 -8.27 10.30 7.54
C LYS A 39 -9.32 9.65 8.46
N GLY A 40 -10.13 8.74 7.94
CA GLY A 40 -11.11 7.96 8.70
C GLY A 40 -10.55 6.70 9.37
N GLU A 41 -9.25 6.41 9.21
CA GLU A 41 -8.62 5.16 9.67
C GLU A 41 -9.28 3.88 9.09
N GLU A 42 -10.00 4.02 7.99
CA GLU A 42 -10.69 2.95 7.25
C GLU A 42 -9.86 2.43 6.07
N PHE A 43 -8.64 2.91 5.91
CA PHE A 43 -7.75 2.39 4.88
C PHE A 43 -7.44 0.92 5.20
N PRO A 44 -7.50 0.01 4.21
CA PRO A 44 -7.35 -1.42 4.47
C PRO A 44 -5.96 -1.77 4.99
N CYS A 45 -4.99 -0.85 4.84
CA CYS A 45 -3.68 -0.96 5.42
C CYS A 45 -3.46 -0.03 6.63
N ARG A 46 -2.58 -0.43 7.55
CA ARG A 46 -2.11 0.41 8.65
C ARG A 46 -1.37 1.65 8.12
N VAL A 47 -1.99 2.81 8.29
CA VAL A 47 -1.40 4.11 7.92
C VAL A 47 -0.75 4.76 9.14
N ILE A 48 0.53 5.08 9.03
CA ILE A 48 1.31 5.82 10.04
C ILE A 48 1.43 7.27 9.56
N LYS A 49 0.96 8.21 10.36
CA LYS A 49 1.11 9.64 10.10
C LYS A 49 2.35 10.17 10.79
N THR A 50 3.36 10.59 10.02
CA THR A 50 4.61 11.16 10.54
C THR A 50 4.86 12.52 9.91
N GLY A 51 4.91 13.58 10.74
CA GLY A 51 5.30 14.93 10.29
C GLY A 51 4.45 15.53 9.16
N GLY A 52 3.17 15.16 9.08
CA GLY A 52 2.25 15.63 8.03
C GLY A 52 2.18 14.74 6.78
N THR A 53 2.98 13.68 6.71
CA THR A 53 2.92 12.69 5.63
C THR A 53 2.32 11.38 6.12
N TYR A 54 1.57 10.71 5.24
CA TYR A 54 1.02 9.38 5.48
C TYR A 54 1.94 8.33 4.87
N ARG A 55 2.31 7.34 5.68
CA ARG A 55 3.10 6.18 5.27
C ARG A 55 2.35 4.89 5.56
N VAL A 56 2.54 3.90 4.71
CA VAL A 56 1.93 2.58 4.82
C VAL A 56 3.04 1.55 4.82
N ALA A 57 2.96 0.58 5.72
CA ALA A 57 3.91 -0.51 5.77
C ALA A 57 3.67 -1.45 4.58
N THR A 58 4.71 -1.75 3.81
CA THR A 58 4.60 -2.60 2.62
C THR A 58 4.18 -4.03 2.98
N ALA A 59 4.57 -4.52 4.16
CA ALA A 59 4.16 -5.81 4.69
C ALA A 59 2.63 -5.93 4.83
N ASP A 60 1.99 -4.85 5.28
CA ASP A 60 0.55 -4.81 5.49
C ASP A 60 -0.20 -4.71 4.15
N LEU A 61 0.36 -3.96 3.20
CA LEU A 61 -0.09 -3.92 1.81
C LEU A 61 -0.01 -5.30 1.13
N MET A 62 1.09 -6.03 1.31
CA MET A 62 1.22 -7.41 0.81
C MET A 62 0.18 -8.34 1.46
N SER A 63 -0.05 -8.22 2.77
CA SER A 63 -1.04 -9.01 3.49
C SER A 63 -2.46 -8.76 2.98
N VAL A 64 -2.84 -7.50 2.74
CA VAL A 64 -4.16 -7.11 2.21
C VAL A 64 -4.38 -7.62 0.80
N LEU A 65 -3.33 -7.59 -0.03
CA LEU A 65 -3.39 -8.11 -1.40
C LEU A 65 -3.40 -9.66 -1.46
N GLY A 66 -3.27 -10.35 -0.33
CA GLY A 66 -3.14 -11.82 -0.30
C GLY A 66 -1.82 -12.31 -0.90
N ILE A 67 -0.86 -11.41 -1.06
CA ILE A 67 0.46 -11.71 -1.61
C ILE A 67 1.32 -12.22 -0.46
N THR A 68 1.37 -13.54 -0.32
CA THR A 68 2.38 -14.17 0.53
C THR A 68 3.68 -14.18 -0.26
N PRO A 69 4.81 -13.66 0.26
CA PRO A 69 6.10 -13.88 -0.40
C PRO A 69 6.26 -15.38 -0.64
N PRO A 70 6.73 -15.83 -1.81
CA PRO A 70 6.86 -17.24 -2.11
C PRO A 70 7.62 -17.89 -0.97
N ASN A 71 6.94 -18.77 -0.24
CA ASN A 71 7.54 -19.57 0.80
C ASN A 71 8.76 -20.23 0.15
N LYS A 72 9.97 -19.98 0.68
CA LYS A 72 11.12 -20.78 0.27
C LYS A 72 10.75 -22.21 0.65
N THR A 73 10.33 -22.99 -0.34
CA THR A 73 10.17 -24.43 -0.22
C THR A 73 11.58 -24.96 0.06
N GLU A 74 11.83 -25.32 1.32
CA GLU A 74 12.92 -26.23 1.71
C GLU A 74 12.72 -27.60 1.07
#